data_AF-A0A957QH96-F1
#
_entry.id   AF-A0A957QH96-F1
#
_cell.length_a   1.000
_cell.length_b   1.000
_cell.length_c   1.000
_cell.angle_alpha   90.00
_cell.angle_beta   90.00
_cell.angle_gamma   90.00
#
_symmetry.space_group_name_H-M   'P 1'
#
loop_
_entity.id
_entity.type
_entity.pdbx_description
1 polymer ?
#
loop_
_entity_poly.entity_id
_entity_poly.type
_entity_poly.pdbx_seq_one_letter_code
_entity_poly.pdbx_strand_id
1 'polypeptide(L)'
;MSASYININAWREILARVFADCNVAYNVSPDWLVNPATRRKLKLDYLYPDINIAVRITGLTAKGQGRRSDWEVMEDQQRDQTRVELCRINGVQLMVVDPFDDPTKQMDSLLRVISRASRLLAESDETKKRKQQGMDALGRAHQQASDLRGRMGKQAEKMLSTLAEGWRDREAGLAVELQQAVNEPKPTPSPKMLRALAKLQSGQRVVHSHFGDGVVTAIEGEAADQKITILFDADRERTFLLDRVADKLKVA
;
A
#
# COMPACT_ATOMS: atom_id res chain seq x y z
N MET A 1 -23.03 2.42 6.87
CA MET A 1 -21.77 1.90 6.27
C MET A 1 -21.78 0.39 6.34
N SER A 2 -21.23 -0.31 5.35
CA SER A 2 -21.12 -1.78 5.43
C SER A 2 -20.09 -2.19 6.49
N ALA A 3 -20.27 -3.34 7.14
CA ALA A 3 -19.29 -3.89 8.09
C ALA A 3 -17.90 -4.05 7.44
N SER A 4 -17.86 -4.46 6.17
CA SER A 4 -16.64 -4.51 5.36
C SER A 4 -15.91 -3.17 5.30
N TYR A 5 -16.63 -2.07 5.05
CA TYR A 5 -16.04 -0.74 4.99
C TYR A 5 -15.45 -0.32 6.34
N ILE A 6 -16.16 -0.59 7.45
CA ILE A 6 -15.67 -0.30 8.81
C ILE A 6 -14.38 -1.06 9.07
N ASN A 7 -14.38 -2.38 8.86
CA ASN A 7 -13.23 -3.21 9.21
C ASN A 7 -12.00 -2.89 8.36
N ILE A 8 -12.17 -2.65 7.06
CA ILE A 8 -11.06 -2.24 6.18
C ILE A 8 -10.46 -0.91 6.66
N ASN A 9 -11.30 0.10 6.89
CA ASN A 9 -10.82 1.42 7.31
C ASN A 9 -10.17 1.37 8.71
N ALA A 10 -10.70 0.54 9.61
CA ALA A 10 -10.06 0.30 10.90
C ALA A 10 -8.64 -0.25 10.72
N TRP A 11 -8.45 -1.24 9.85
CA TRP A 11 -7.12 -1.79 9.55
C TRP A 11 -6.19 -0.79 8.89
N ARG A 12 -6.70 0.05 7.97
CA ARG A 12 -5.93 1.14 7.38
C ARG A 12 -5.42 2.10 8.45
N GLU A 13 -6.27 2.50 9.38
CA GLU A 13 -5.88 3.36 10.49
C GLU A 13 -4.90 2.68 11.45
N ILE A 14 -5.09 1.40 11.77
CA ILE A 14 -4.15 0.63 12.59
C ILE A 14 -2.76 0.65 11.95
N LEU A 15 -2.64 0.26 10.68
CA LEU A 15 -1.37 0.22 9.97
C LEU A 15 -0.73 1.61 9.90
N ALA A 16 -1.52 2.65 9.64
CA ALA A 16 -1.03 4.00 9.54
C ALA A 16 -0.60 4.61 10.88
N ARG A 17 -1.14 4.14 12.01
CA ARG A 17 -0.65 4.50 13.36
C ARG A 17 0.58 3.71 13.76
N VAL A 18 0.56 2.39 13.52
CA VAL A 18 1.65 1.48 13.90
C VAL A 18 2.93 1.82 13.13
N PHE A 19 2.82 2.16 11.85
CA PHE A 19 3.96 2.43 10.98
C PHE A 19 4.08 3.91 10.57
N ALA A 20 3.63 4.84 11.40
CA ALA A 20 3.54 6.27 11.06
C ALA A 20 4.85 6.89 10.54
N ASP A 21 6.00 6.48 11.08
CA ASP A 21 7.32 7.02 10.71
C ASP A 21 8.04 6.21 9.61
N CYS A 22 7.38 5.23 9.01
CA CYS A 22 7.98 4.35 8.01
C CYS A 22 7.60 4.79 6.60
N ASN A 23 8.54 4.73 5.67
CA ASN A 23 8.17 4.85 4.26
C ASN A 23 7.31 3.66 3.86
N VAL A 24 6.29 3.93 3.05
CA VAL A 24 5.31 2.94 2.62
C VAL A 24 5.08 3.07 1.12
N ALA A 25 5.13 1.93 0.45
CA ALA A 25 4.71 1.79 -0.93
C ALA A 25 3.36 1.07 -0.97
N TYR A 26 2.37 1.70 -1.59
CA TYR A 26 0.99 1.21 -1.66
C TYR A 26 0.75 0.43 -2.94
N ASN A 27 -0.01 -0.67 -2.84
CA ASN A 27 -0.45 -1.48 -3.98
C ASN A 27 0.71 -1.82 -4.94
N VAL A 28 1.79 -2.40 -4.42
CA VAL A 28 2.98 -2.70 -5.22
C VAL A 28 3.05 -4.16 -5.66
N SER A 29 3.72 -4.40 -6.79
CA SER A 29 4.08 -5.74 -7.28
C SER A 29 5.59 -5.77 -7.57
N PRO A 30 6.45 -5.93 -6.55
CA PRO A 30 7.90 -5.91 -6.72
C PRO A 30 8.38 -6.95 -7.75
N ASP A 31 9.49 -6.69 -8.43
CA ASP A 31 10.00 -7.57 -9.50
C ASP A 31 10.35 -8.98 -9.02
N TRP A 32 10.70 -9.13 -7.75
CA TRP A 32 10.94 -10.43 -7.11
C TRP A 32 9.65 -11.17 -6.71
N LEU A 33 8.50 -10.48 -6.73
CA LEU A 33 7.20 -11.02 -6.32
C LEU A 33 6.41 -11.54 -7.53
N VAL A 34 7.04 -12.44 -8.28
CA VAL A 34 6.48 -13.10 -9.47
C VAL A 34 6.36 -14.59 -9.20
N ASN A 35 5.17 -15.15 -9.45
CA ASN A 35 4.97 -16.58 -9.30
C ASN A 35 5.85 -17.32 -10.33
N PRO A 36 6.78 -18.19 -9.89
CA PRO A 36 7.73 -18.84 -10.79
C PRO A 36 7.07 -19.85 -11.74
N ALA A 37 5.97 -20.49 -11.32
CA ALA A 37 5.25 -21.47 -12.12
C ALA A 37 4.38 -20.82 -13.20
N THR A 38 3.77 -19.68 -12.91
CA THR A 38 2.80 -19.04 -13.82
C THR A 38 3.30 -17.74 -14.47
N ARG A 39 4.46 -17.23 -14.04
CA ARG A 39 5.02 -15.92 -14.41
C ARG A 39 4.12 -14.72 -14.10
N ARG A 40 3.01 -14.92 -13.38
CA ARG A 40 2.09 -13.86 -12.98
C ARG A 40 2.68 -13.06 -11.82
N LYS A 41 2.62 -11.73 -11.92
CA LYS A 41 2.94 -10.83 -10.80
C LYS A 41 1.94 -11.06 -9.65
N LEU A 42 2.43 -11.08 -8.42
CA LEU A 42 1.60 -11.04 -7.23
C LEU A 42 1.71 -9.64 -6.61
N LYS A 43 0.66 -9.22 -5.90
CA LYS A 43 0.58 -7.89 -5.30
C LYS A 43 0.67 -7.91 -3.78
N LEU A 44 1.10 -6.78 -3.23
CA LEU A 44 1.05 -6.39 -1.82
C LEU A 44 0.25 -5.09 -1.71
N ASP A 45 -0.58 -4.95 -0.68
CA ASP A 45 -1.33 -3.70 -0.48
C ASP A 45 -0.44 -2.64 0.19
N TYR A 46 0.48 -3.07 1.05
CA TYR A 46 1.49 -2.22 1.70
C TYR A 46 2.85 -2.91 1.70
N LEU A 47 3.90 -2.16 1.42
CA LEU A 47 5.29 -2.56 1.61
C LEU A 47 6.03 -1.46 2.36
N TYR A 48 6.61 -1.81 3.51
CA TYR A 48 7.45 -0.95 4.34
C TYR A 48 8.92 -1.38 4.16
N PRO A 49 9.62 -0.86 3.14
CA PRO A 49 10.99 -1.29 2.82
C PRO A 49 11.97 -0.97 3.95
N ASP A 50 11.68 0.05 4.75
CA ASP A 50 12.56 0.47 5.83
C ASP A 50 12.67 -0.56 6.97
N ILE A 51 11.69 -1.45 7.08
CA ILE A 51 11.59 -2.42 8.17
C ILE A 51 11.32 -3.83 7.67
N ASN A 52 11.38 -4.05 6.35
CA ASN A 52 11.13 -5.33 5.69
C ASN A 52 9.81 -5.99 6.11
N ILE A 53 8.73 -5.20 6.19
CA ILE A 53 7.37 -5.70 6.46
C ILE A 53 6.48 -5.43 5.24
N ALA A 54 5.66 -6.41 4.88
CA ALA A 54 4.62 -6.26 3.87
C ALA A 54 3.25 -6.67 4.44
N VAL A 55 2.19 -6.10 3.87
CA VAL A 55 0.81 -6.42 4.25
C VAL A 55 -0.03 -6.73 3.01
N ARG A 56 -0.84 -7.79 3.10
CA ARG A 56 -1.86 -8.14 2.12
C ARG A 56 -3.22 -8.25 2.82
N ILE A 57 -4.21 -7.50 2.34
CA ILE A 57 -5.60 -7.55 2.76
C ILE A 57 -6.38 -8.54 1.87
N THR A 58 -6.87 -9.61 2.46
CA THR A 58 -7.65 -10.68 1.82
C THR A 58 -9.13 -10.59 2.21
N GLY A 59 -9.94 -11.60 1.82
CA GLY A 59 -11.35 -11.68 2.23
C GLY A 59 -12.31 -10.72 1.53
N LEU A 60 -11.81 -9.78 0.72
CA LEU A 60 -12.64 -8.85 -0.04
C LEU A 60 -13.21 -9.51 -1.29
N THR A 61 -14.29 -10.27 -1.14
CA THR A 61 -15.08 -10.75 -2.28
C THR A 61 -15.89 -9.60 -2.87
N ALA A 62 -15.90 -9.49 -4.20
CA ALA A 62 -16.76 -8.52 -4.87
C ALA A 62 -18.23 -8.87 -4.59
N LYS A 63 -19.06 -7.85 -4.29
CA LYS A 63 -20.50 -8.03 -4.08
C LYS A 63 -21.10 -8.75 -5.30
N GLY A 64 -21.69 -9.92 -5.09
CA GLY A 64 -22.32 -10.73 -6.14
C GLY A 64 -21.50 -11.90 -6.69
N GLN A 65 -20.31 -12.20 -6.14
CA GLN A 65 -19.65 -13.48 -6.44
C GLN A 65 -20.47 -14.65 -5.88
N GLY A 66 -20.88 -15.56 -6.78
CA GLY A 66 -21.50 -16.83 -6.40
C GLY A 66 -20.55 -17.73 -5.62
N ARG A 67 -21.05 -18.92 -5.25
CA ARG A 67 -20.24 -19.94 -4.58
C ARG A 67 -19.01 -20.25 -5.43
N ARG A 68 -17.82 -20.02 -4.86
CA ARG A 68 -16.54 -20.36 -5.48
C ARG A 68 -16.41 -21.88 -5.59
N SER A 69 -15.81 -22.33 -6.68
CA SER A 69 -15.45 -23.73 -6.85
C SER A 69 -14.27 -24.09 -5.94
N ASP A 70 -14.17 -25.37 -5.57
CA ASP A 70 -13.06 -25.88 -4.74
C ASP A 70 -11.71 -25.65 -5.43
N TRP A 71 -11.69 -25.67 -6.78
CA TRP A 71 -10.53 -25.34 -7.60
C TRP A 71 -10.08 -23.89 -7.45
N GLU A 72 -11.00 -22.92 -7.49
CA GLU A 72 -10.68 -21.51 -7.31
C GLU A 72 -10.15 -21.22 -5.90
N VAL A 73 -10.67 -21.92 -4.89
CA VAL A 73 -10.17 -21.81 -3.50
C VAL A 73 -8.75 -22.36 -3.40
N MET A 74 -8.48 -23.52 -4.03
CA MET A 74 -7.16 -24.13 -4.04
C MET A 74 -6.13 -23.25 -4.77
N GLU A 75 -6.49 -22.64 -5.90
CA GLU A 75 -5.59 -21.74 -6.64
C GLU A 75 -5.22 -20.51 -5.79
N ASP A 76 -6.19 -19.90 -5.10
CA ASP A 76 -5.91 -18.76 -4.22
C ASP A 76 -5.00 -19.14 -3.05
N GLN A 77 -5.24 -20.29 -2.42
CA GLN A 77 -4.36 -20.79 -1.36
C GLN A 77 -2.93 -20.98 -1.86
N GLN A 78 -2.76 -21.54 -3.06
CA GLN A 78 -1.44 -21.73 -3.65
C GLN A 78 -0.76 -20.40 -3.98
N ARG A 79 -1.52 -19.39 -4.45
CA ARG A 79 -1.01 -18.03 -4.68
C ARG A 79 -0.58 -17.37 -3.38
N ASP A 80 -1.34 -17.54 -2.32
CA ASP A 80 -1.03 -16.97 -1.00
C ASP A 80 0.21 -17.63 -0.38
N GLN A 81 0.34 -18.96 -0.48
CA GLN A 81 1.55 -19.68 -0.09
C GLN A 81 2.78 -19.21 -0.88
N THR A 82 2.64 -19.07 -2.21
CA THR A 82 3.71 -18.56 -3.08
C THR A 82 4.13 -17.15 -2.64
N ARG A 83 3.17 -16.29 -2.29
CA ARG A 83 3.47 -14.93 -1.83
C ARG A 83 4.23 -14.93 -0.50
N VAL A 84 3.82 -15.76 0.46
CA VAL A 84 4.51 -15.91 1.74
C VAL A 84 5.95 -16.33 1.52
N GLU A 85 6.17 -17.34 0.67
CA GLU A 85 7.50 -17.89 0.43
C GLU A 85 8.41 -16.88 -0.30
N LEU A 86 7.91 -16.20 -1.33
CA LEU A 86 8.68 -15.17 -2.04
C LEU A 86 9.03 -14.00 -1.12
N CYS A 87 8.12 -13.56 -0.24
CA CYS A 87 8.45 -12.54 0.76
C CYS A 87 9.56 -13.04 1.69
N ARG A 88 9.45 -14.26 2.20
CA ARG A 88 10.44 -14.87 3.10
C ARG A 88 11.84 -14.92 2.48
N ILE A 89 11.95 -15.39 1.23
CA ILE A 89 13.22 -15.49 0.50
C ILE A 89 13.87 -14.11 0.31
N ASN A 90 13.05 -13.06 0.12
CA ASN A 90 13.53 -11.69 -0.03
C ASN A 90 13.69 -10.94 1.31
N GLY A 91 13.68 -11.66 2.44
CA GLY A 91 13.86 -11.07 3.77
C GLY A 91 12.67 -10.22 4.26
N VAL A 92 11.53 -10.28 3.59
CA VAL A 92 10.32 -9.52 3.90
C VAL A 92 9.35 -10.37 4.73
N GLN A 93 8.90 -9.83 5.87
CA GLN A 93 7.87 -10.45 6.69
C GLN A 93 6.48 -10.04 6.20
N LEU A 94 5.73 -11.00 5.67
CA LEU A 94 4.37 -10.79 5.20
C LEU A 94 3.35 -10.97 6.33
N MET A 95 2.49 -9.97 6.53
CA MET A 95 1.24 -10.09 7.26
C MET A 95 0.08 -10.22 6.28
N VAL A 96 -0.77 -11.22 6.48
CA VAL A 96 -2.06 -11.32 5.80
C VAL A 96 -3.14 -10.88 6.76
N VAL A 97 -3.98 -9.94 6.32
CA VAL A 97 -5.08 -9.35 7.07
C VAL A 97 -6.38 -9.75 6.39
N ASP A 98 -7.25 -10.46 7.09
CA ASP A 98 -8.64 -10.63 6.66
C ASP A 98 -9.53 -9.72 7.53
N PRO A 99 -10.11 -8.64 6.99
CA PRO A 99 -10.93 -7.72 7.77
C PRO A 99 -12.14 -8.36 8.47
N PHE A 100 -12.52 -9.59 8.12
CA PHE A 100 -13.63 -10.31 8.74
C PHE A 100 -13.19 -11.33 9.79
N ASP A 101 -11.90 -11.61 9.91
CA ASP A 101 -11.34 -12.46 10.96
C ASP A 101 -11.27 -11.72 12.31
N ASP A 102 -11.07 -12.51 13.38
CA ASP A 102 -10.92 -12.00 14.74
C ASP A 102 -9.79 -10.93 14.81
N PRO A 103 -10.12 -9.66 15.13
CA PRO A 103 -9.15 -8.57 15.09
C PRO A 103 -8.07 -8.71 16.16
N THR A 104 -8.41 -9.35 17.28
CA THR A 104 -7.50 -9.57 18.41
C THR A 104 -6.38 -10.53 18.01
N LYS A 105 -6.71 -11.65 17.37
CA LYS A 105 -5.76 -12.62 16.83
C LYS A 105 -4.90 -12.02 15.72
N GLN A 106 -5.48 -11.19 14.86
CA GLN A 106 -4.73 -10.51 13.81
C GLN A 106 -3.75 -9.48 14.38
N MET A 107 -4.11 -8.76 15.44
CA MET A 107 -3.17 -7.89 16.15
C MET A 107 -2.04 -8.68 16.83
N ASP A 108 -2.34 -9.84 17.41
CA ASP A 108 -1.30 -10.74 17.94
C ASP A 108 -0.37 -11.23 16.82
N SER A 109 -0.90 -11.46 15.61
CA SER A 109 -0.13 -11.79 14.41
C SER A 109 0.77 -10.62 13.97
N LEU A 110 0.26 -9.38 13.99
CA LEU A 110 1.03 -8.18 13.69
C LEU A 110 2.23 -8.03 14.64
N LEU A 111 2.02 -8.21 15.95
CA LEU A 111 3.10 -8.16 16.94
C LEU A 111 4.18 -9.21 16.69
N ARG A 112 3.78 -10.43 16.30
CA ARG A 112 4.74 -11.49 15.91
C ARG A 112 5.51 -11.14 14.64
N VAL A 113 4.85 -10.55 13.64
CA VAL A 113 5.49 -10.09 12.40
C VAL A 113 6.53 -9.01 12.70
N ILE A 114 6.19 -8.01 13.50
CA ILE A 114 7.13 -6.96 13.93
C ILE A 114 8.33 -7.58 14.67
N SER A 115 8.07 -8.50 15.61
CA SER A 115 9.13 -9.19 16.36
C SER A 115 10.05 -10.04 15.48
N ARG A 116 9.53 -10.66 14.41
CA ARG A 116 10.35 -11.38 13.42
C ARG A 116 11.16 -10.43 12.55
N ALA A 117 10.56 -9.33 12.10
CA ALA A 117 11.26 -8.30 11.33
C ALA A 117 12.43 -7.70 12.11
N SER A 118 12.27 -7.45 13.41
CA SER A 118 13.37 -6.98 14.28
C SER A 118 14.53 -7.95 14.34
N ARG A 119 14.26 -9.26 14.45
CA ARG A 119 15.31 -10.29 14.47
C ARG A 119 16.05 -10.35 13.13
N LEU A 120 15.31 -10.36 12.03
CA LEU A 120 15.91 -10.38 10.69
C LEU A 120 16.75 -9.13 10.41
N LEU A 121 16.29 -7.95 10.83
CA LEU A 121 17.07 -6.71 10.68
C LEU A 121 18.33 -6.70 11.55
N ALA A 122 18.25 -7.25 12.77
CA ALA A 122 19.43 -7.38 13.63
C ALA A 122 20.49 -8.30 13.01
N GLU A 123 20.06 -9.40 12.40
CA GLU A 123 20.90 -10.44 11.78
C GLU A 123 21.35 -10.12 10.34
N SER A 124 20.82 -9.08 9.70
CA SER A 124 21.13 -8.76 8.29
C SER A 124 22.54 -8.19 8.08
N ASP A 125 22.99 -8.06 6.84
CA ASP A 125 24.27 -7.40 6.51
C ASP A 125 24.14 -5.87 6.34
N GLU A 126 23.03 -5.29 6.80
CA GLU A 126 22.77 -3.85 6.69
C GLU A 126 23.77 -3.01 7.50
N THR A 127 24.01 -1.78 7.02
CA THR A 127 24.91 -0.85 7.72
C THR A 127 24.41 -0.56 9.15
N LYS A 128 25.34 -0.31 10.09
CA LYS A 128 24.99 0.01 11.48
C LYS A 128 23.97 1.16 11.60
N LYS A 129 24.11 2.20 10.78
CA LYS A 129 23.17 3.34 10.74
C LYS A 129 21.78 2.88 10.30
N ARG A 130 21.69 2.09 9.23
CA ARG A 130 20.42 1.60 8.69
C ARG A 130 19.73 0.65 9.66
N LYS A 131 20.49 -0.27 10.28
CA LYS A 131 19.99 -1.14 11.35
C LYS A 131 19.43 -0.34 12.51
N GLN A 132 20.17 0.66 13.02
CA GLN A 132 19.70 1.50 14.12
C GLN A 132 18.37 2.17 13.78
N GLN A 133 18.28 2.81 12.61
CA GLN A 133 17.05 3.48 12.15
C GLN A 133 15.87 2.52 12.06
N GLY A 134 16.06 1.33 11.46
CA GLY A 134 14.98 0.35 11.33
C GLY A 134 14.62 -0.29 12.67
N MET A 135 15.58 -0.55 13.57
CA MET A 135 15.32 -1.07 14.92
C MET A 135 14.53 -0.08 15.77
N ASP A 136 14.86 1.22 15.68
CA ASP A 136 14.11 2.27 16.37
C ASP A 136 12.67 2.36 15.84
N ALA A 137 12.49 2.28 14.52
CA ALA A 137 11.17 2.27 13.90
C ALA A 137 10.34 1.03 14.31
N LEU A 138 10.94 -0.16 14.29
CA LEU A 138 10.30 -1.39 14.73
C LEU A 138 9.96 -1.38 16.23
N GLY A 139 10.79 -0.78 17.08
CA GLY A 139 10.52 -0.59 18.49
C GLY A 139 9.28 0.29 18.73
N ARG A 140 9.18 1.42 18.02
CA ARG A 140 7.99 2.28 18.06
C ARG A 140 6.75 1.56 17.52
N ALA A 141 6.88 0.85 16.41
CA ALA A 141 5.77 0.07 15.85
C ALA A 141 5.26 -1.00 16.82
N HIS A 142 6.18 -1.72 17.48
CA HIS A 142 5.83 -2.71 18.49
C HIS A 142 5.06 -2.08 19.66
N GLN A 143 5.54 -0.94 20.19
CA GLN A 143 4.86 -0.22 21.27
C GLN A 143 3.45 0.20 20.85
N GLN A 144 3.30 0.85 19.69
CA GLN A 144 2.00 1.30 19.17
C GLN A 144 1.04 0.13 18.96
N ALA A 145 1.51 -0.96 18.35
CA ALA A 145 0.69 -2.15 18.13
C ALA A 145 0.28 -2.81 19.46
N SER A 146 1.17 -2.83 20.46
CA SER A 146 0.89 -3.38 21.79
C SER A 146 -0.16 -2.55 22.53
N ASP A 147 -0.04 -1.23 22.48
CA ASP A 147 -1.00 -0.32 23.10
C ASP A 147 -2.39 -0.44 22.47
N LEU A 148 -2.46 -0.51 21.13
CA LEU A 148 -3.71 -0.75 20.42
C LEU A 148 -4.31 -2.11 20.80
N ARG A 149 -3.49 -3.17 20.82
CA ARG A 149 -3.91 -4.52 21.19
C ARG A 149 -4.43 -4.60 22.62
N GLY A 150 -3.79 -3.89 23.56
CA GLY A 150 -4.23 -3.81 24.95
C GLY A 150 -5.61 -3.16 25.11
N ARG A 151 -5.91 -2.15 24.28
CA ARG A 151 -7.21 -1.45 24.29
C ARG A 151 -8.34 -2.24 23.64
N MET A 152 -8.05 -3.17 22.70
CA MET A 152 -9.10 -3.92 21.99
C MET A 152 -9.94 -4.80 22.92
N GLY A 153 -9.33 -5.47 23.91
CA GLY A 153 -10.00 -6.17 25.03
C GLY A 153 -11.40 -6.74 24.74
N LYS A 154 -12.38 -6.43 25.61
CA LYS A 154 -13.79 -6.80 25.43
C LYS A 154 -14.59 -5.84 24.53
N GLN A 155 -13.93 -4.81 23.97
CA GLN A 155 -14.59 -3.71 23.24
C GLN A 155 -14.06 -3.57 21.80
N ALA A 156 -13.63 -4.69 21.20
CA ALA A 156 -12.96 -4.70 19.90
C ALA A 156 -13.81 -4.04 18.80
N GLU A 157 -15.10 -4.34 18.73
CA GLU A 157 -16.01 -3.76 17.72
C GLU A 157 -16.12 -2.22 17.82
N LYS A 158 -16.28 -1.72 19.04
CA LYS A 158 -16.34 -0.27 19.30
C LYS A 158 -15.02 0.39 18.91
N MET A 159 -13.90 -0.23 19.28
CA MET A 159 -12.58 0.28 18.94
C MET A 159 -12.34 0.29 17.42
N LEU A 160 -12.70 -0.77 16.71
CA LEU A 160 -12.62 -0.81 15.24
C LEU A 160 -13.49 0.28 14.60
N SER A 161 -14.69 0.53 15.13
CA SER A 161 -15.55 1.60 14.64
C SER A 161 -14.89 2.98 14.80
N THR A 162 -14.32 3.27 15.98
CA THR A 162 -13.57 4.52 16.23
C THR A 162 -12.33 4.65 15.34
N LEU A 163 -11.62 3.54 15.09
CA LEU A 163 -10.47 3.55 14.17
C LEU A 163 -10.90 3.81 12.72
N ALA A 164 -12.02 3.23 12.29
CA ALA A 164 -12.58 3.46 10.96
C ALA A 164 -13.03 4.92 10.76
N GLU A 165 -13.55 5.56 11.81
CA GLU A 165 -13.83 7.01 11.83
C GLU A 165 -12.54 7.82 11.73
N GLY A 166 -11.51 7.46 12.52
CA GLY A 166 -10.20 8.10 12.43
C GLY A 166 -9.58 8.04 11.03
N TRP A 167 -9.75 6.93 10.30
CA TRP A 167 -9.32 6.85 8.90
C TRP A 167 -10.10 7.83 8.01
N ARG A 168 -11.42 7.92 8.19
CA ARG A 168 -12.26 8.84 7.42
C ARG A 168 -11.86 10.30 7.67
N ASP A 169 -11.60 10.65 8.92
CA ASP A 169 -11.16 11.99 9.28
C ASP A 169 -9.78 12.29 8.67
N ARG A 170 -8.87 11.30 8.64
CA ARG A 170 -7.58 11.41 7.94
C ARG A 170 -7.76 11.62 6.43
N GLU A 171 -8.64 10.85 5.77
CA GLU A 171 -8.97 11.03 4.35
C GLU A 171 -9.59 12.41 4.08
N ALA A 172 -10.46 12.89 4.96
CA ALA A 172 -11.05 14.22 4.86
C ALA A 172 -9.99 15.33 5.05
N GLY A 173 -9.09 15.18 6.02
CA GLY A 173 -7.98 16.10 6.25
C GLY A 173 -7.06 16.19 5.02
N LEU A 174 -6.68 15.04 4.44
CA LEU A 174 -5.93 14.99 3.17
C LEU A 174 -6.67 15.68 2.02
N ALA A 175 -7.99 15.49 1.92
CA ALA A 175 -8.79 16.15 0.89
C ALA A 175 -8.78 17.68 1.07
N VAL A 176 -8.84 18.17 2.32
CA VAL A 176 -8.74 19.60 2.64
C VAL A 176 -7.34 20.13 2.34
N GLU A 177 -6.27 19.43 2.74
CA GLU A 177 -4.89 19.81 2.40
C GLU A 177 -4.68 19.88 0.88
N LEU A 178 -5.19 18.90 0.14
CA LEU A 178 -5.14 18.89 -1.33
C LEU A 178 -5.93 20.06 -1.93
N GLN A 179 -7.08 20.42 -1.37
CA GLN A 179 -7.85 21.60 -1.80
C GLN A 179 -7.12 22.91 -1.48
N GLN A 180 -6.44 23.00 -0.33
CA GLN A 180 -5.64 24.16 0.05
C GLN A 180 -4.38 24.29 -0.85
N ALA A 181 -3.72 23.18 -1.17
CA ALA A 181 -2.60 23.13 -2.10
C ALA A 181 -3.01 23.48 -3.55
N VAL A 182 -4.28 23.37 -3.92
CA VAL A 182 -4.79 23.89 -5.20
C VAL A 182 -4.80 25.43 -5.22
N ASN A 183 -4.91 26.06 -4.04
CA ASN A 183 -4.95 27.52 -3.88
C ASN A 183 -3.58 28.15 -3.59
N GLU A 184 -2.56 27.35 -3.26
CA GLU A 184 -1.18 27.83 -3.19
C GLU A 184 -0.61 28.04 -4.61
N PRO A 185 0.18 29.11 -4.85
CA PRO A 185 0.88 29.27 -6.12
C PRO A 185 1.86 28.12 -6.30
N LYS A 186 1.49 27.18 -7.19
CA LYS A 186 2.28 25.98 -7.47
C LYS A 186 3.72 26.34 -7.85
N PRO A 187 4.71 25.48 -7.53
CA PRO A 187 6.00 25.55 -8.21
C PRO A 187 5.75 25.38 -9.70
N THR A 188 6.09 26.40 -10.49
CA THR A 188 5.97 26.35 -11.94
C THR A 188 6.81 25.17 -12.44
N PRO A 189 6.21 24.14 -13.06
CA PRO A 189 6.96 23.01 -13.55
C PRO A 189 8.04 23.52 -14.50
N SER A 190 9.28 23.08 -14.30
CA SER A 190 10.37 23.57 -15.12
C SER A 190 10.09 23.29 -16.60
N PRO A 191 10.51 24.17 -17.53
CA PRO A 191 10.34 23.94 -18.97
C PRO A 191 10.91 22.59 -19.43
N LYS A 192 11.91 22.06 -18.72
CA LYS A 192 12.50 20.74 -18.98
C LYS A 192 11.54 19.60 -18.64
N MET A 193 10.80 19.70 -17.54
CA MET A 193 9.80 18.69 -17.13
C MET A 193 8.61 18.68 -18.08
N LEU A 194 8.09 19.86 -18.43
CA LEU A 194 7.02 19.97 -19.42
C LEU A 194 7.43 19.42 -20.79
N ARG A 195 8.68 19.67 -21.24
CA ARG A 195 9.19 19.09 -22.49
C ARG A 195 9.39 17.58 -22.43
N ALA A 196 9.78 17.02 -21.28
CA ALA A 196 9.94 15.58 -21.12
C ALA A 196 8.57 14.88 -21.14
N LEU A 197 7.56 15.51 -20.55
CA LEU A 197 6.19 14.98 -20.46
C LEU A 197 5.38 15.19 -21.74
N ALA A 198 5.61 16.29 -22.47
CA ALA A 198 5.04 16.51 -23.80
C ALA A 198 5.54 15.50 -24.85
N LYS A 199 6.61 14.76 -24.55
CA LYS A 199 7.12 13.65 -25.38
C LYS A 199 6.55 12.29 -24.99
N LEU A 200 5.68 12.22 -23.97
CA LEU A 200 5.02 10.97 -23.62
C LEU A 200 4.16 10.48 -24.78
N GLN A 201 4.16 9.18 -25.00
CA GLN A 201 3.33 8.52 -26.00
C GLN A 201 2.42 7.49 -25.34
N SER A 202 1.26 7.24 -25.95
CA SER A 202 0.45 6.07 -25.58
C SER A 202 1.28 4.80 -25.74
N GLY A 203 1.17 3.88 -24.79
CA GLY A 203 1.99 2.69 -24.65
C GLY A 203 3.26 2.87 -23.81
N GLN A 204 3.62 4.10 -23.42
CA GLN A 204 4.85 4.35 -22.66
C GLN A 204 4.71 4.00 -21.17
N ARG A 205 5.75 3.40 -20.59
CA ARG A 205 5.83 3.07 -19.17
C ARG A 205 6.18 4.30 -18.35
N VAL A 206 5.46 4.49 -17.26
CA VAL A 206 5.64 5.59 -16.33
C VAL A 206 5.54 5.11 -14.89
N VAL A 207 6.20 5.82 -13.98
CA VAL A 207 6.11 5.59 -12.53
C VAL A 207 5.53 6.83 -11.88
N HIS A 208 4.40 6.66 -11.18
CA HIS A 208 3.79 7.71 -10.38
C HIS A 208 4.17 7.55 -8.91
N SER A 209 4.60 8.62 -8.25
CA SER A 209 5.07 8.60 -6.84
C SER A 209 4.07 7.99 -5.85
N HIS A 210 2.77 8.08 -6.12
CA HIS A 210 1.71 7.55 -5.25
C HIS A 210 1.02 6.27 -5.78
N PHE A 211 1.01 6.05 -7.09
CA PHE A 211 0.23 4.96 -7.71
C PHE A 211 1.11 3.85 -8.31
N GLY A 212 2.44 4.04 -8.27
CA GLY A 212 3.40 3.07 -8.77
C GLY A 212 3.49 3.04 -10.30
N ASP A 213 3.86 1.88 -10.83
CA ASP A 213 4.05 1.67 -12.26
C ASP A 213 2.74 1.67 -13.04
N GLY A 214 2.78 2.21 -14.25
CA GLY A 214 1.66 2.18 -15.18
C GLY A 214 2.06 2.34 -16.63
N VAL A 215 1.09 2.19 -17.51
CA VAL A 215 1.21 2.44 -18.95
C VAL A 215 0.29 3.58 -19.31
N VAL A 216 0.80 4.56 -20.05
CA VAL A 216 -0.03 5.61 -20.63
C VAL A 216 -0.94 4.98 -21.68
N THR A 217 -2.25 5.04 -21.50
CA THR A 217 -3.24 4.45 -22.42
C THR A 217 -3.80 5.48 -23.40
N ALA A 218 -3.99 6.72 -22.94
CA ALA A 218 -4.45 7.82 -23.79
C ALA A 218 -3.79 9.13 -23.39
N ILE A 219 -3.59 9.99 -24.39
CA ILE A 219 -3.19 11.38 -24.21
C ILE A 219 -4.16 12.21 -25.03
N GLU A 220 -4.90 13.09 -24.37
CA GLU A 220 -5.99 13.86 -24.97
C GLU A 220 -5.81 15.36 -24.68
N GLY A 221 -6.19 16.21 -25.63
CA GLY A 221 -6.08 17.66 -25.49
C GLY A 221 -4.72 18.25 -25.89
N GLU A 222 -4.67 19.58 -25.96
CA GLU A 222 -3.49 20.34 -26.39
C GLU A 222 -3.01 21.29 -25.29
N ALA A 223 -1.69 21.46 -25.20
CA ALA A 223 -1.02 22.43 -24.34
C ALA A 223 -1.38 22.32 -22.84
N ALA A 224 -2.02 23.35 -22.26
CA ALA A 224 -2.20 23.50 -20.82
C ALA A 224 -3.27 22.57 -20.22
N ASP A 225 -4.21 22.08 -21.04
CA ASP A 225 -5.30 21.19 -20.61
C ASP A 225 -5.07 19.73 -21.04
N GLN A 226 -3.83 19.39 -21.42
CA GLN A 226 -3.49 18.04 -21.83
C GLN A 226 -3.77 17.06 -20.69
N LYS A 227 -4.61 16.06 -20.98
CA LYS A 227 -4.94 14.97 -20.07
C LYS A 227 -4.14 13.74 -20.44
N ILE A 228 -3.66 13.05 -19.43
CA ILE A 228 -2.98 11.77 -19.56
C ILE A 228 -3.75 10.72 -18.79
N THR A 229 -4.12 9.65 -19.48
CA THR A 229 -4.76 8.49 -18.90
C THR A 229 -3.72 7.40 -18.73
N ILE A 230 -3.63 6.86 -17.52
CA ILE A 230 -2.64 5.86 -17.14
C ILE A 230 -3.38 4.66 -16.57
N LEU A 231 -3.12 3.49 -17.13
CA LEU A 231 -3.47 2.21 -16.54
C LEU A 231 -2.35 1.78 -15.62
N PHE A 232 -2.57 1.87 -14.31
CA PHE A 232 -1.60 1.43 -13.31
C PHE A 232 -1.63 -0.09 -13.15
N ASP A 233 -0.45 -0.70 -12.99
CA ASP A 233 -0.30 -2.16 -12.89
C ASP A 233 -1.07 -2.75 -11.69
N ALA A 234 -1.39 -1.92 -10.70
CA ALA A 234 -2.00 -2.32 -9.44
C ALA A 234 -3.35 -1.66 -9.12
N ASP A 235 -3.87 -0.80 -10.01
CA ASP A 235 -5.13 -0.09 -9.80
C ASP A 235 -5.91 0.03 -11.12
N ARG A 236 -7.00 0.79 -11.08
CA ARG A 236 -7.80 1.14 -12.25
C ARG A 236 -7.10 2.22 -13.07
N GLU A 237 -7.57 2.34 -14.30
CA GLU A 237 -7.24 3.44 -15.19
C GLU A 237 -7.63 4.78 -14.55
N ARG A 238 -6.71 5.74 -14.57
CA ARG A 238 -6.91 7.09 -14.01
C ARG A 238 -6.48 8.14 -15.00
N THR A 239 -7.27 9.20 -15.10
CA THR A 239 -6.98 10.36 -15.95
C THR A 239 -6.53 11.54 -15.10
N PHE A 240 -5.40 12.13 -15.46
CA PHE A 240 -4.82 13.30 -14.79
C PHE A 240 -4.67 14.44 -15.79
N LEU A 241 -4.67 15.68 -15.29
CA LEU A 241 -4.14 16.81 -16.05
C LEU A 241 -2.60 16.78 -15.98
N LEU A 242 -1.93 16.99 -17.12
CA LEU A 242 -0.48 16.87 -17.24
C LEU A 242 0.24 17.82 -16.28
N ASP A 243 -0.27 19.05 -16.12
CA ASP A 243 0.26 20.07 -15.21
C ASP A 243 0.15 19.69 -13.72
N ARG A 244 -0.77 18.79 -13.36
CA ARG A 244 -1.03 18.33 -11.98
C ARG A 244 -0.22 17.11 -11.60
N VAL A 245 0.32 16.40 -12.59
CA VAL A 245 1.05 15.14 -12.40
C VAL A 245 2.53 15.26 -12.79
N ALA A 246 2.95 16.39 -13.36
CA ALA A 246 4.28 16.56 -13.93
C ALA A 246 5.44 16.37 -12.94
N ASP A 247 5.24 16.75 -11.69
CA ASP A 247 6.19 16.59 -10.58
C ASP A 247 6.18 15.17 -9.97
N LYS A 248 5.14 14.40 -10.25
CA LYS A 248 4.87 13.09 -9.66
C LYS A 248 5.10 11.94 -10.63
N LEU A 249 5.27 12.23 -11.91
CA LEU A 249 5.41 11.25 -12.98
C LEU A 249 6.84 11.22 -13.52
N LYS A 250 7.42 10.02 -13.59
CA LYS A 250 8.71 9.77 -14.24
C LYS A 250 8.53 8.75 -15.35
N VAL A 251 9.25 8.93 -16.45
CA VAL A 251 9.38 7.88 -17.46
C VAL A 251 10.20 6.74 -16.85
N ALA A 252 9.68 5.52 -16.95
CA ALA A 252 10.34 4.30 -16.49
C ALA A 252 11.41 3.83 -17.49
#